data_AF-T0QNF8-F1
#
_entry.id   AF-T0QNF8-F1
#
_cell.length_a   1.000
_cell.length_b   1.000
_cell.length_c   1.000
_cell.angle_alpha   90.00
_cell.angle_beta   90.00
_cell.angle_gamma   90.00
#
_symmetry.space_group_name_H-M   'P 1'
#
loop_
_entity.id
_entity.type
_entity.pdbx_description
1 polymer ?
#
loop_
_entity_poly.entity_id
_entity_poly.type
_entity_poly.pdbx_seq_one_letter_code
_entity_poly.pdbx_strand_id
1 'polypeptide(L)'
;MAVQLETKDRGAGRWIAATKDVAPGTLLLTSMPFATVLSPSLWTERCQACFEPGSLARCARCKLVYYCSKGCQLSDWRLQHKLECPRLERLVVTANAYSVVADALLIARTLRLVSASPAPNEPRNLDARSTHPYDLVWSEADRAAVHATAAIVDQTDLLPSSMGYTVSDIEEMLCRFHTNNFTITDEILLDIGSGCYPWGAMVNHSCDANCTVTFAPKSHELQMRALRPIAAGEEVTHAYMDVAIPATKRRRELQAQYHFGCTCARCTSPTSFDVVSDAGKDGGPIATGASPDLARATQLVAAAVPMAPQEAIVCLREALVLRTAHLHALNVDVLEVHSHLLTQYLAARDFENARDTAQAMWTFYEAMYPTTHAMAGLHLYTLGDLEAQWPEHVGTSRTHLQEARRILTITHGVDHPLVHGLQSALATMP
;
A
#
# COMPACT_ATOMS: atom_id res chain seq x y z
N MET A 1 19.12 11.85 -10.00
CA MET A 1 18.69 11.20 -11.26
C MET A 1 18.56 9.71 -11.00
N ALA A 2 17.49 9.08 -11.48
CA ALA A 2 17.28 7.64 -11.39
C ALA A 2 18.41 6.87 -12.09
N VAL A 3 18.67 5.64 -11.64
CA VAL A 3 19.68 4.74 -12.23
C VAL A 3 19.22 4.31 -13.63
N GLN A 4 20.15 4.09 -14.56
CA GLN A 4 19.81 3.47 -15.84
C GLN A 4 19.40 2.01 -15.60
N LEU A 5 18.21 1.66 -16.06
CA LEU A 5 17.62 0.33 -15.96
C LEU A 5 17.41 -0.22 -17.37
N GLU A 6 17.50 -1.54 -17.51
CA GLU A 6 17.31 -2.22 -18.79
C GLU A 6 16.14 -3.19 -18.70
N THR A 7 15.19 -3.08 -19.63
CA THR A 7 14.12 -4.07 -19.79
C THR A 7 14.65 -5.29 -20.52
N LYS A 8 14.41 -6.47 -19.97
CA LYS A 8 14.80 -7.76 -20.55
C LYS A 8 13.59 -8.68 -20.67
N ASP A 9 13.66 -9.62 -21.61
CA ASP A 9 12.62 -10.63 -21.86
C ASP A 9 13.25 -12.02 -21.78
N ARG A 10 12.62 -12.94 -21.04
CA ARG A 10 13.05 -14.35 -20.91
C ARG A 10 12.02 -15.35 -21.43
N GLY A 11 11.05 -14.90 -22.25
CA GLY A 11 9.97 -15.74 -22.80
C GLY A 11 8.87 -16.10 -21.79
N ALA A 12 9.10 -15.89 -20.49
CA ALA A 12 8.11 -16.04 -19.41
C ALA A 12 7.62 -14.68 -18.87
N GLY A 13 8.03 -13.57 -19.48
CA GLY A 13 7.69 -12.20 -19.05
C GLY A 13 8.86 -11.22 -19.18
N ARG A 14 8.54 -9.94 -18.98
CA ARG A 14 9.51 -8.84 -18.93
C ARG A 14 10.04 -8.65 -17.52
N TRP A 15 11.24 -8.10 -17.39
CA TRP A 15 11.83 -7.72 -16.11
C TRP A 15 12.78 -6.54 -16.25
N ILE A 16 13.10 -5.90 -15.13
CA ILE A 16 14.01 -4.75 -15.08
C ILE A 16 15.32 -5.15 -14.39
N ALA A 17 16.44 -4.91 -15.07
CA ALA A 17 17.79 -5.16 -14.54
C ALA A 17 18.53 -3.87 -14.18
N ALA A 18 19.34 -3.92 -13.12
CA ALA A 18 20.32 -2.87 -12.84
C ALA A 18 21.44 -2.90 -13.90
N THR A 19 21.80 -1.76 -14.49
CA THR A 19 22.90 -1.69 -15.47
C THR A 19 24.29 -1.57 -14.84
N LYS A 20 24.34 -1.30 -13.54
CA LYS A 20 25.55 -1.13 -12.72
C LYS A 20 25.25 -1.49 -11.27
N ASP A 21 26.29 -1.59 -10.46
CA ASP A 21 26.13 -1.77 -9.01
C ASP A 21 25.40 -0.57 -8.39
N VAL A 22 24.47 -0.86 -7.48
CA VAL A 22 23.62 0.13 -6.81
C VAL A 22 23.75 0.01 -5.30
N ALA A 23 23.92 1.16 -4.63
CA ALA A 23 23.97 1.24 -3.17
C ALA A 23 22.56 1.37 -2.56
N PRO A 24 22.36 0.94 -1.29
CA PRO A 24 21.11 1.16 -0.56
C PRO A 24 20.69 2.64 -0.53
N GLY A 25 19.39 2.90 -0.60
CA GLY A 25 18.79 4.24 -0.61
C GLY A 25 18.82 4.95 -1.97
N THR A 26 19.54 4.40 -2.95
CA THR A 26 19.57 4.93 -4.31
C THR A 26 18.17 4.88 -4.92
N LEU A 27 17.73 6.01 -5.50
CA LEU A 27 16.52 6.10 -6.29
C LEU A 27 16.72 5.36 -7.62
N LEU A 28 16.06 4.21 -7.76
CA LEU A 28 16.17 3.31 -8.90
C LEU A 28 15.28 3.79 -10.04
N LEU A 29 14.02 4.09 -9.73
CA LEU A 29 12.95 4.35 -10.69
C LEU A 29 12.01 5.40 -10.13
N THR A 30 11.56 6.32 -10.98
CA THR A 30 10.37 7.13 -10.71
C THR A 30 9.34 6.95 -11.82
N SER A 31 8.06 7.01 -11.46
CA SER A 31 6.95 6.95 -12.41
C SER A 31 5.89 7.95 -12.00
N MET A 32 5.62 8.93 -12.87
CA MET A 32 4.40 9.72 -12.74
C MET A 32 3.19 8.81 -12.96
N PRO A 33 2.07 9.02 -12.23
CA PRO A 33 0.85 8.29 -12.51
C PRO A 33 0.30 8.69 -13.88
N PHE A 34 -0.20 7.70 -14.62
CA PHE A 34 -1.03 7.97 -15.79
C PHE A 34 -2.39 8.51 -15.36
N ALA A 35 -2.99 7.89 -14.33
CA ALA A 35 -4.20 8.36 -13.67
C ALA A 35 -4.17 7.95 -12.19
N THR A 36 -4.84 8.72 -11.33
CA THR A 36 -5.03 8.40 -9.91
C THR A 36 -6.47 8.62 -9.48
N VAL A 37 -6.88 7.95 -8.40
CA VAL A 37 -8.14 8.14 -7.69
C VAL A 37 -7.92 8.14 -6.18
N LEU A 38 -8.53 9.10 -5.48
CA LEU A 38 -8.60 9.09 -4.02
C LEU A 38 -9.56 7.98 -3.61
N SER A 39 -9.20 7.20 -2.59
CA SER A 39 -10.08 6.17 -2.05
C SER A 39 -11.45 6.79 -1.69
N PRO A 40 -12.57 6.22 -2.16
CA PRO A 40 -13.89 6.76 -1.88
C PRO A 40 -14.25 6.86 -0.40
N SER A 41 -13.67 6.01 0.45
CA SER A 41 -13.82 6.12 1.90
C SER A 41 -13.20 7.38 2.50
N LEU A 42 -12.29 8.06 1.78
CA LEU A 42 -11.54 9.22 2.26
C LEU A 42 -11.97 10.54 1.59
N TRP A 43 -13.02 10.55 0.77
CA TRP A 43 -13.45 11.74 0.02
C TRP A 43 -13.80 12.95 0.89
N THR A 44 -14.21 12.73 2.14
CA THR A 44 -14.53 13.79 3.11
C THR A 44 -13.34 14.24 3.95
N GLU A 45 -12.26 13.47 3.96
CA GLU A 45 -11.12 13.64 4.86
C GLU A 45 -9.86 14.13 4.15
N ARG A 46 -9.79 13.92 2.83
CA ARG A 46 -8.62 14.26 2.00
C ARG A 46 -9.02 15.05 0.76
N CYS A 47 -8.09 15.85 0.26
CA CYS A 47 -8.28 16.60 -0.97
C CYS A 47 -8.37 15.67 -2.18
N GLN A 48 -9.41 15.80 -3.00
CA GLN A 48 -9.61 14.97 -4.20
C GLN A 48 -8.49 15.08 -5.25
N ALA A 49 -7.72 16.18 -5.23
CA ALA A 49 -6.69 16.46 -6.22
C ALA A 49 -5.29 16.01 -5.78
N CYS A 50 -4.90 16.25 -4.52
CA CYS A 50 -3.55 16.00 -4.02
C CYS A 50 -3.47 15.01 -2.85
N PHE A 51 -4.61 14.47 -2.42
CA PHE A 51 -4.82 13.47 -1.36
C PHE A 51 -4.34 13.87 0.05
N GLU A 52 -3.85 15.10 0.20
CA GLU A 52 -3.49 15.67 1.50
C GLU A 52 -4.73 15.89 2.38
N PRO A 53 -4.64 15.61 3.68
CA PRO A 53 -5.66 15.98 4.65
C PRO A 53 -5.60 17.49 4.94
N GLY A 54 -6.56 18.00 5.72
CA GLY A 54 -6.51 19.36 6.28
C GLY A 54 -7.84 20.09 6.24
N SER A 55 -7.79 21.42 6.11
CA SER A 55 -8.99 22.24 5.95
C SER A 55 -9.52 22.15 4.52
N LEU A 56 -10.69 21.55 4.34
CA LEU A 56 -11.23 21.23 3.02
C LEU A 56 -12.53 21.98 2.72
N ALA A 57 -12.66 22.43 1.47
CA ALA A 57 -13.86 23.01 0.91
C ALA A 57 -14.57 22.00 0.00
N ARG A 58 -15.87 21.79 0.25
CA ARG A 58 -16.72 20.87 -0.51
C ARG A 58 -17.05 21.40 -1.90
N CYS A 59 -17.03 20.54 -2.92
CA CYS A 59 -17.50 20.88 -4.26
C CYS A 59 -18.95 21.40 -4.19
N ALA A 60 -19.19 22.62 -4.70
CA ALA A 60 -20.49 23.26 -4.61
C ALA A 60 -21.58 22.59 -5.47
N ARG A 61 -21.20 21.73 -6.43
CA ARG A 61 -22.13 21.05 -7.34
C ARG A 61 -22.52 19.66 -6.83
N CYS A 62 -21.59 18.71 -6.77
CA CYS A 62 -21.92 17.33 -6.35
C CYS A 62 -22.06 17.16 -4.84
N LYS A 63 -21.45 18.04 -4.03
CA LYS A 63 -21.42 17.92 -2.56
C LYS A 63 -20.76 16.62 -2.01
N LEU A 64 -20.06 15.86 -2.84
CA LEU A 64 -19.43 14.58 -2.46
C LEU A 64 -17.92 14.69 -2.20
N VAL A 65 -17.21 15.48 -3.01
CA VAL A 65 -15.74 15.59 -2.94
C VAL A 65 -15.28 16.93 -2.39
N TYR A 66 -14.06 16.94 -1.86
CA TYR A 66 -13.50 18.03 -1.07
C TYR A 66 -12.11 18.45 -1.56
N TYR A 67 -11.74 19.73 -1.38
CA TYR A 67 -10.46 20.28 -1.85
C TYR A 67 -9.81 21.18 -0.81
N CYS A 68 -8.49 21.08 -0.63
CA CYS A 68 -7.72 21.93 0.28
C CYS A 68 -7.55 23.38 -0.22
N SER A 69 -7.75 23.62 -1.53
CA SER A 69 -7.58 24.93 -2.12
C SER A 69 -8.36 25.10 -3.43
N LYS A 70 -8.62 26.36 -3.81
CA LYS A 70 -9.17 26.72 -5.12
C LYS A 70 -8.27 26.24 -6.27
N GLY A 71 -6.95 26.22 -6.06
CA GLY A 71 -5.99 25.71 -7.04
C GLY A 71 -6.19 24.23 -7.33
N CYS A 72 -6.30 23.41 -6.27
CA CYS A 72 -6.60 21.98 -6.38
C CYS A 72 -7.95 21.73 -7.07
N GLN A 73 -9.00 22.46 -6.68
CA GLN A 73 -10.32 22.33 -7.31
C GLN A 73 -10.29 22.66 -8.81
N LEU A 74 -9.62 23.74 -9.21
CA LEU A 74 -9.51 24.13 -10.62
C LEU A 74 -8.69 23.14 -11.44
N SER A 75 -7.61 22.58 -10.86
CA SER A 75 -6.79 21.56 -11.50
C SER A 75 -7.61 20.29 -11.77
N ASP A 76 -8.23 19.72 -10.72
CA ASP A 76 -9.03 18.50 -10.86
C ASP A 76 -10.26 18.70 -11.75
N TRP A 77 -10.91 19.87 -11.69
CA TRP A 77 -12.01 20.19 -12.61
C TRP A 77 -11.60 20.14 -14.08
N ARG A 78 -10.41 20.67 -14.41
CA ARG A 78 -9.90 20.65 -15.79
C ARG A 78 -9.53 19.25 -16.25
N LEU A 79 -8.92 18.47 -15.37
CA LEU A 79 -8.37 17.15 -15.71
C LEU A 79 -9.46 16.08 -15.76
N GLN A 80 -10.34 16.00 -14.74
CA GLN A 80 -11.21 14.84 -14.56
C GLN A 80 -12.59 15.19 -14.00
N HIS A 81 -12.65 15.97 -12.92
CA HIS A 81 -13.88 16.13 -12.13
C HIS A 81 -15.04 16.79 -12.89
N LYS A 82 -14.80 17.63 -13.91
CA LYS A 82 -15.88 18.20 -14.74
C LYS A 82 -16.77 17.10 -15.36
N LEU A 83 -16.16 15.98 -15.76
CA LEU A 83 -16.86 14.85 -16.35
C LEU A 83 -17.47 13.95 -15.28
N GLU A 84 -16.88 13.83 -14.10
CA GLU A 84 -17.36 12.96 -13.02
C GLU A 84 -18.46 13.60 -12.18
N CYS A 85 -18.36 14.90 -11.91
CA CYS A 85 -19.19 15.64 -10.95
C CYS A 85 -20.70 15.39 -11.07
N PRO A 86 -21.34 15.40 -12.26
CA PRO A 86 -22.78 15.13 -12.36
C PRO A 86 -23.17 13.65 -12.23
N ARG A 87 -22.19 12.73 -12.20
CA ARG A 87 -22.39 11.27 -12.26
C ARG A 87 -22.00 10.57 -10.96
N LEU A 88 -21.24 11.22 -10.09
CA LEU A 88 -20.73 10.62 -8.85
C LEU A 88 -21.82 10.03 -7.95
N GLU A 89 -22.94 10.72 -7.76
CA GLU A 89 -24.05 10.20 -6.93
C GLU A 89 -24.60 8.90 -7.51
N ARG A 90 -24.89 8.89 -8.82
CA ARG A 90 -25.34 7.68 -9.52
C ARG A 90 -24.31 6.57 -9.44
N LEU A 91 -23.03 6.89 -9.64
CA LEU A 91 -21.94 5.92 -9.55
C LEU A 91 -21.88 5.25 -8.19
N VAL A 92 -21.92 6.02 -7.10
CA VAL A 92 -21.86 5.48 -5.73
C VAL A 92 -23.04 4.54 -5.47
N VAL A 93 -24.24 4.96 -5.88
CA VAL A 93 -25.47 4.15 -5.70
C VAL A 93 -25.42 2.86 -6.55
N THR A 94 -24.99 2.95 -7.81
CA THR A 94 -24.95 1.79 -8.72
C THR A 94 -23.84 0.80 -8.34
N ALA A 95 -22.66 1.30 -7.96
CA ALA A 95 -21.52 0.45 -7.61
C ALA A 95 -21.69 -0.25 -6.25
N ASN A 96 -22.36 0.40 -5.29
CA ASN A 96 -22.65 -0.13 -3.95
C ASN A 96 -21.43 -0.68 -3.16
N ALA A 97 -20.21 -0.32 -3.59
CA ALA A 97 -18.95 -0.70 -2.96
C ALA A 97 -17.87 0.32 -3.33
N TYR A 98 -17.08 0.78 -2.35
CA TYR A 98 -16.02 1.78 -2.59
C TYR A 98 -14.92 1.30 -3.52
N SER A 99 -14.56 0.01 -3.48
CA SER A 99 -13.59 -0.57 -4.42
C SER A 99 -14.05 -0.43 -5.87
N VAL A 100 -15.31 -0.79 -6.16
CA VAL A 100 -15.88 -0.68 -7.51
C VAL A 100 -15.99 0.78 -7.97
N VAL A 101 -16.30 1.71 -7.06
CA VAL A 101 -16.27 3.15 -7.37
C VAL A 101 -14.86 3.62 -7.74
N ALA A 102 -13.84 3.17 -6.99
CA ALA A 102 -12.45 3.50 -7.27
C ALA A 102 -12.01 2.95 -8.63
N ASP A 103 -12.31 1.69 -8.93
CA ASP A 103 -11.98 1.05 -10.21
C ASP A 103 -12.67 1.75 -11.39
N ALA A 104 -13.97 2.03 -11.26
CA ALA A 104 -14.75 2.73 -12.29
C ALA A 104 -14.23 4.15 -12.57
N LEU A 105 -13.78 4.87 -11.54
CA LEU A 105 -13.16 6.18 -11.72
C LEU A 105 -11.77 6.05 -12.35
N LEU A 106 -10.94 5.11 -11.88
CA LEU A 106 -9.57 4.97 -12.35
C LEU A 106 -9.53 4.57 -13.83
N ILE A 107 -10.41 3.64 -14.23
CA ILE A 107 -10.52 3.21 -15.63
C ILE A 107 -11.04 4.34 -16.52
N ALA A 108 -12.07 5.08 -16.09
CA ALA A 108 -12.61 6.19 -16.85
C ALA A 108 -11.57 7.32 -17.02
N ARG A 109 -10.85 7.67 -15.95
CA ARG A 109 -9.76 8.67 -15.99
C ARG A 109 -8.65 8.24 -16.94
N THR A 110 -8.29 6.96 -16.94
CA THR A 110 -7.27 6.40 -17.84
C THR A 110 -7.71 6.46 -19.29
N LEU A 111 -8.90 5.96 -19.62
CA LEU A 111 -9.39 5.91 -21.01
C LEU A 111 -9.58 7.31 -21.63
N ARG A 112 -9.97 8.31 -20.82
CA ARG A 112 -10.00 9.72 -21.25
C ARG A 112 -8.62 10.24 -21.66
N LEU A 113 -7.58 9.89 -20.89
CA LEU A 113 -6.20 10.31 -21.17
C LEU A 113 -5.58 9.54 -22.33
N VAL A 114 -5.86 8.24 -22.45
CA VAL A 114 -5.49 7.41 -23.61
C VAL A 114 -6.11 7.97 -24.89
N SER A 115 -7.38 8.38 -24.87
CA SER A 115 -8.03 8.97 -26.04
C SER A 115 -7.37 10.29 -26.47
N ALA A 116 -6.85 11.07 -25.52
CA ALA A 116 -6.12 12.30 -25.79
C ALA A 116 -4.66 12.08 -26.25
N SER A 117 -4.07 10.92 -25.95
CA SER A 117 -2.70 10.56 -26.30
C SER A 117 -2.60 9.06 -26.64
N PRO A 118 -3.04 8.65 -27.85
CA PRO A 118 -3.06 7.24 -28.24
C PRO A 118 -1.67 6.61 -28.21
N ALA A 119 -1.62 5.28 -28.01
CA ALA A 119 -0.38 4.53 -28.11
C ALA A 119 0.21 4.64 -29.54
N PRO A 120 1.53 4.82 -29.71
CA PRO A 120 2.17 4.79 -31.02
C PRO A 120 2.02 3.41 -31.68
N ASN A 121 1.94 3.37 -33.02
CA ASN A 121 1.80 2.14 -33.81
C ASN A 121 3.08 1.29 -33.93
N GLU A 122 4.18 1.65 -33.24
CA GLU A 122 5.48 1.00 -33.37
C GLU A 122 5.96 0.40 -32.04
N PRO A 123 6.75 -0.70 -32.08
CA PRO A 123 7.35 -1.27 -30.87
C PRO A 123 8.25 -0.25 -30.17
N ARG A 124 8.07 -0.11 -28.86
CA ARG A 124 8.76 0.88 -28.03
C ARG A 124 9.87 0.24 -27.21
N ASN A 125 10.99 0.95 -27.05
CA ASN A 125 11.84 0.73 -25.88
C ASN A 125 11.05 1.18 -24.65
N LEU A 126 10.71 0.26 -23.75
CA LEU A 126 9.92 0.56 -22.55
C LEU A 126 10.78 1.35 -21.56
N ASP A 127 10.36 2.58 -21.30
CA ASP A 127 10.95 3.48 -20.32
C ASP A 127 9.87 4.34 -19.66
N ALA A 128 10.29 5.24 -18.75
CA ALA A 128 9.40 6.13 -18.02
C ALA A 128 8.51 7.04 -18.88
N ARG A 129 8.89 7.31 -20.14
CA ARG A 129 8.17 8.21 -21.06
C ARG A 129 7.35 7.47 -22.10
N SER A 130 7.77 6.25 -22.46
CA SER A 130 7.18 5.49 -23.56
C SER A 130 6.15 4.45 -23.09
N THR A 131 6.24 3.98 -21.84
CA THR A 131 5.38 2.92 -21.32
C THR A 131 3.95 3.43 -21.12
N HIS A 132 2.98 2.71 -21.68
CA HIS A 132 1.58 3.11 -21.78
C HIS A 132 0.66 2.06 -21.13
N PRO A 133 -0.56 2.40 -20.68
CA PRO A 133 -1.48 1.44 -20.07
C PRO A 133 -1.74 0.16 -20.90
N TYR A 134 -1.72 0.23 -22.23
CA TYR A 134 -1.86 -0.96 -23.09
C TYR A 134 -0.65 -1.91 -23.08
N ASP A 135 0.52 -1.47 -22.60
CA ASP A 135 1.70 -2.33 -22.42
C ASP A 135 1.63 -3.15 -21.13
N LEU A 136 0.66 -2.89 -20.26
CA LEU A 136 0.48 -3.60 -18.99
C LEU A 136 0.10 -5.07 -19.23
N VAL A 137 0.44 -5.92 -18.25
CA VAL A 137 0.14 -7.36 -18.32
C VAL A 137 -1.37 -7.57 -18.39
N TRP A 138 -1.80 -8.31 -19.40
CA TRP A 138 -3.20 -8.71 -19.58
C TRP A 138 -3.53 -9.95 -18.75
N SER A 139 -4.69 -9.96 -18.09
CA SER A 139 -5.28 -11.15 -17.48
C SER A 139 -6.77 -11.24 -17.77
N GLU A 140 -7.23 -12.43 -18.17
CA GLU A 140 -8.67 -12.74 -18.31
C GLU A 140 -9.28 -13.32 -17.03
N ALA A 141 -8.59 -13.24 -15.89
CA ALA A 141 -9.17 -13.65 -14.62
C ALA A 141 -10.33 -12.73 -14.20
N ASP A 142 -11.24 -13.29 -13.40
CA ASP A 142 -12.37 -12.55 -12.82
C ASP A 142 -13.25 -11.80 -13.83
N ARG A 143 -13.44 -12.35 -15.04
CA ARG A 143 -14.26 -11.72 -16.11
C ARG A 143 -15.64 -11.25 -15.65
N ALA A 144 -16.25 -11.95 -14.69
CA ALA A 144 -17.55 -11.55 -14.15
C ALA A 144 -17.49 -10.21 -13.41
N ALA A 145 -16.44 -10.00 -12.60
CA ALA A 145 -16.21 -8.73 -11.90
C ALA A 145 -15.82 -7.62 -12.90
N VAL A 146 -14.95 -7.96 -13.87
CA VAL A 146 -14.57 -7.05 -14.96
C VAL A 146 -15.81 -6.56 -15.74
N HIS A 147 -16.68 -7.48 -16.15
CA HIS A 147 -17.91 -7.15 -16.88
C HIS A 147 -18.85 -6.28 -16.03
N ALA A 148 -19.01 -6.59 -14.74
CA ALA A 148 -19.85 -5.81 -13.84
C ALA A 148 -19.34 -4.36 -13.72
N THR A 149 -18.03 -4.16 -13.50
CA THR A 149 -17.42 -2.83 -13.44
C THR A 149 -17.54 -2.09 -14.78
N ALA A 150 -17.29 -2.77 -15.91
CA ALA A 150 -17.43 -2.17 -17.24
C ALA A 150 -18.88 -1.69 -17.51
N ALA A 151 -19.86 -2.51 -17.16
CA ALA A 151 -21.27 -2.15 -17.27
C ALA A 151 -21.64 -0.95 -16.39
N ILE A 152 -21.06 -0.85 -15.18
CA ILE A 152 -21.25 0.32 -14.31
C ILE A 152 -20.68 1.59 -14.96
N VAL A 153 -19.48 1.53 -15.52
CA VAL A 153 -18.84 2.67 -16.20
C VAL A 153 -19.70 3.17 -17.37
N ASP A 154 -20.21 2.24 -18.18
CA ASP A 154 -21.09 2.53 -19.31
C ASP A 154 -22.43 3.13 -18.84
N GLN A 155 -23.12 2.46 -17.91
CA GLN A 155 -24.42 2.91 -17.40
C GLN A 155 -24.34 4.29 -16.72
N THR A 156 -23.24 4.60 -16.05
CA THR A 156 -23.04 5.88 -15.35
C THR A 156 -22.59 7.01 -16.28
N ASP A 157 -22.36 6.73 -17.57
CA ASP A 157 -21.89 7.68 -18.58
C ASP A 157 -20.58 8.39 -18.15
N LEU A 158 -19.71 7.69 -17.41
CA LEU A 158 -18.40 8.24 -17.00
C LEU A 158 -17.51 8.54 -18.22
N LEU A 159 -17.70 7.83 -19.31
CA LEU A 159 -17.06 8.08 -20.60
C LEU A 159 -18.10 8.69 -21.54
N PRO A 160 -17.97 9.96 -21.94
CA PRO A 160 -18.88 10.56 -22.91
C PRO A 160 -18.96 9.73 -24.20
N SER A 161 -20.17 9.51 -24.72
CA SER A 161 -20.38 8.71 -25.94
C SER A 161 -19.58 9.21 -27.16
N SER A 162 -19.20 10.49 -27.17
CA SER A 162 -18.33 11.06 -28.21
C SER A 162 -16.91 10.46 -28.26
N MET A 163 -16.47 9.75 -27.22
CA MET A 163 -15.18 9.04 -27.23
C MET A 163 -15.25 7.68 -27.94
N GLY A 164 -16.45 7.14 -28.17
CA GLY A 164 -16.63 5.90 -28.95
C GLY A 164 -16.19 4.61 -28.25
N TYR A 165 -15.92 4.62 -26.95
CA TYR A 165 -15.62 3.40 -26.20
C TYR A 165 -16.87 2.56 -26.00
N THR A 166 -16.73 1.25 -26.25
CA THR A 166 -17.73 0.22 -25.96
C THR A 166 -17.46 -0.43 -24.60
N VAL A 167 -18.42 -1.20 -24.09
CA VAL A 167 -18.21 -2.05 -22.89
C VAL A 167 -16.99 -2.97 -23.08
N SER A 168 -16.81 -3.52 -24.27
CA SER A 168 -15.67 -4.40 -24.58
C SER A 168 -14.33 -3.67 -24.48
N ASP A 169 -14.25 -2.40 -24.88
CA ASP A 169 -13.02 -1.61 -24.74
C ASP A 169 -12.69 -1.32 -23.27
N ILE A 170 -13.73 -1.13 -22.44
CA ILE A 170 -13.59 -0.93 -21.00
C ILE A 170 -13.12 -2.21 -20.32
N GLU A 171 -13.72 -3.36 -20.67
CA GLU A 171 -13.28 -4.68 -20.20
C GLU A 171 -11.83 -4.94 -20.58
N GLU A 172 -11.45 -4.59 -21.81
CA GLU A 172 -10.09 -4.74 -22.30
C GLU A 172 -9.07 -4.01 -21.38
N MET A 173 -9.35 -2.77 -21.03
CA MET A 173 -8.45 -2.04 -20.15
C MET A 173 -8.52 -2.54 -18.69
N LEU A 174 -9.70 -2.96 -18.20
CA LEU A 174 -9.86 -3.54 -16.85
C LEU A 174 -9.08 -4.86 -16.66
N CYS A 175 -9.01 -5.70 -17.69
CA CYS A 175 -8.20 -6.92 -17.70
C CYS A 175 -6.69 -6.65 -17.47
N ARG A 176 -6.24 -5.41 -17.64
CA ARG A 176 -4.86 -4.98 -17.30
C ARG A 176 -4.75 -4.37 -15.91
N PHE A 177 -5.84 -3.91 -15.30
CA PHE A 177 -5.77 -3.08 -14.09
C PHE A 177 -5.57 -3.90 -12.83
N HIS A 178 -6.27 -5.03 -12.69
CA HIS A 178 -6.24 -5.85 -11.46
C HIS A 178 -4.85 -6.40 -11.09
N THR A 179 -3.97 -6.55 -12.09
CA THR A 179 -2.62 -7.11 -11.93
C THR A 179 -1.50 -6.07 -11.96
N ASN A 180 -1.77 -4.81 -12.31
CA ASN A 180 -0.72 -3.81 -12.57
C ASN A 180 -0.88 -2.48 -11.81
N ASN A 181 -2.07 -2.18 -11.27
CA ASN A 181 -2.27 -0.92 -10.56
C ASN A 181 -1.64 -0.96 -9.17
N PHE A 182 -1.29 0.23 -8.68
CA PHE A 182 -0.69 0.41 -7.36
C PHE A 182 -1.69 1.05 -6.43
N THR A 183 -1.75 0.54 -5.20
CA THR A 183 -2.29 1.28 -4.07
C THR A 183 -1.32 2.42 -3.73
N ILE A 184 -1.84 3.65 -3.74
CA ILE A 184 -1.10 4.84 -3.33
C ILE A 184 -1.21 4.92 -1.83
N THR A 185 -0.08 5.05 -1.16
CA THR A 185 0.01 5.26 0.28
C THR A 185 0.49 6.66 0.61
N ASP A 186 0.18 7.14 1.81
CA ASP A 186 0.85 8.32 2.37
C ASP A 186 2.24 7.97 2.95
N GLU A 187 2.88 8.94 3.58
CA GLU A 187 4.24 8.82 4.11
C GLU A 187 4.37 7.83 5.28
N ILE A 188 3.27 7.43 5.90
CA ILE A 188 3.25 6.41 6.96
C ILE A 188 2.67 5.08 6.45
N LEU A 189 2.62 4.92 5.12
CA LEU A 189 2.17 3.72 4.41
C LEU A 189 0.69 3.38 4.61
N LEU A 190 -0.16 4.37 4.93
CA LEU A 190 -1.60 4.16 4.92
C LEU A 190 -2.14 4.27 3.50
N ASP A 191 -3.01 3.34 3.13
CA ASP A 191 -3.70 3.33 1.84
C ASP A 191 -4.60 4.56 1.69
N ILE A 192 -4.31 5.39 0.69
CA ILE A 192 -5.08 6.63 0.43
C ILE A 192 -5.77 6.63 -0.93
N GLY A 193 -5.35 5.79 -1.87
CA GLY A 193 -5.96 5.75 -3.19
C GLY A 193 -5.34 4.70 -4.10
N SER A 194 -5.62 4.81 -5.40
CA SER A 194 -5.09 3.90 -6.41
C SER A 194 -4.60 4.68 -7.61
N GLY A 195 -3.60 4.14 -8.31
CA GLY A 195 -3.08 4.75 -9.52
C GLY A 195 -2.58 3.74 -10.55
N CYS A 196 -2.68 4.15 -11.82
CA CYS A 196 -2.13 3.43 -12.95
C CYS A 196 -0.70 3.95 -13.20
N TYR A 197 0.31 3.11 -12.99
CA TYR A 197 1.73 3.44 -13.16
C TYR A 197 2.38 2.48 -14.15
N PRO A 198 2.20 2.68 -15.48
CA PRO A 198 2.67 1.72 -16.48
C PRO A 198 4.15 1.36 -16.35
N TRP A 199 5.01 2.36 -16.11
CA TRP A 199 6.44 2.14 -15.93
C TRP A 199 6.78 1.46 -14.60
N GLY A 200 6.11 1.83 -13.51
CA GLY A 200 6.28 1.17 -12.21
C GLY A 200 5.88 -0.31 -12.24
N ALA A 201 4.83 -0.66 -12.99
CA ALA A 201 4.31 -2.02 -13.12
C ALA A 201 5.24 -2.98 -13.87
N MET A 202 6.34 -2.50 -14.47
CA MET A 202 7.33 -3.35 -15.12
C MET A 202 8.27 -4.05 -14.13
N VAL A 203 8.24 -3.68 -12.84
CA VAL A 203 9.08 -4.27 -11.80
C VAL A 203 8.39 -5.48 -11.20
N ASN A 204 9.08 -6.62 -11.21
CA ASN A 204 8.52 -7.89 -10.76
C ASN A 204 8.46 -8.05 -9.25
N HIS A 205 7.71 -9.06 -8.83
CA HIS A 205 7.56 -9.44 -7.43
C HIS A 205 8.74 -10.22 -6.87
N SER A 206 9.11 -9.94 -5.62
CA SER A 206 9.81 -10.89 -4.73
C SER A 206 9.31 -10.72 -3.29
N CYS A 207 9.10 -11.81 -2.54
CA CYS A 207 8.86 -11.74 -1.09
C CYS A 207 10.13 -11.35 -0.30
N ASP A 208 11.30 -11.41 -0.94
CA ASP A 208 12.59 -10.88 -0.48
C ASP A 208 13.06 -9.81 -1.48
N ALA A 209 12.29 -8.73 -1.55
CA ALA A 209 12.47 -7.65 -2.49
C ALA A 209 13.76 -6.87 -2.24
N ASN A 210 14.39 -6.38 -3.32
CA ASN A 210 15.57 -5.52 -3.24
C ASN A 210 15.25 -4.03 -3.41
N CYS A 211 13.99 -3.67 -3.68
CA CYS A 211 13.51 -2.30 -3.63
C CYS A 211 12.18 -2.15 -2.88
N THR A 212 11.92 -0.93 -2.41
CA THR A 212 10.65 -0.51 -1.81
C THR A 212 9.98 0.54 -2.66
N VAL A 213 8.65 0.62 -2.57
CA VAL A 213 7.84 1.65 -3.23
C VAL A 213 7.38 2.67 -2.20
N THR A 214 7.50 3.95 -2.52
CA THR A 214 6.86 5.07 -1.80
C THR A 214 6.26 6.03 -2.82
N PHE A 215 5.42 6.97 -2.36
CA PHE A 215 4.78 7.97 -3.21
C PHE A 215 5.15 9.37 -2.74
N ALA A 216 5.56 10.22 -3.69
CA ALA A 216 5.81 11.62 -3.39
C ALA A 216 4.49 12.33 -3.02
N PRO A 217 4.46 13.08 -1.90
CA PRO A 217 3.27 13.82 -1.49
C PRO A 217 2.77 14.76 -2.60
N LYS A 218 1.44 14.90 -2.72
CA LYS A 218 0.71 15.72 -3.70
C LYS A 218 0.84 15.34 -5.18
N SER A 219 2.03 14.96 -5.67
CA SER A 219 2.23 14.55 -7.06
C SER A 219 1.85 13.09 -7.29
N HIS A 220 1.89 12.29 -6.23
CA HIS A 220 1.74 10.84 -6.25
C HIS A 220 2.77 10.17 -7.18
N GLU A 221 3.92 10.80 -7.40
CA GLU A 221 5.00 10.17 -8.17
C GLU A 221 5.46 8.92 -7.41
N LEU A 222 5.37 7.77 -8.05
CA LEU A 222 5.88 6.51 -7.52
C LEU A 222 7.41 6.60 -7.51
N GLN A 223 8.02 6.28 -6.37
CA GLN A 223 9.47 6.25 -6.17
C GLN A 223 9.90 4.86 -5.70
N MET A 224 10.85 4.24 -6.42
CA MET A 224 11.45 2.97 -6.01
C MET A 224 12.88 3.17 -5.56
N ARG A 225 13.21 2.72 -4.35
CA ARG A 225 14.57 2.84 -3.77
C ARG A 225 15.14 1.48 -3.41
N ALA A 226 16.44 1.32 -3.64
CA ALA A 226 17.16 0.09 -3.28
C ALA A 226 17.19 -0.10 -1.76
N LEU A 227 16.79 -1.27 -1.28
CA LEU A 227 16.80 -1.64 0.14
C LEU A 227 18.15 -2.21 0.60
N ARG A 228 18.90 -2.77 -0.34
CA ARG A 228 20.21 -3.42 -0.16
C ARG A 228 21.09 -3.15 -1.39
N PRO A 229 22.39 -3.51 -1.36
CA PRO A 229 23.19 -3.50 -2.58
C PRO A 229 22.55 -4.37 -3.67
N ILE A 230 22.54 -3.88 -4.91
CA ILE A 230 22.06 -4.58 -6.10
C ILE A 230 23.21 -4.64 -7.10
N ALA A 231 23.59 -5.84 -7.55
CA ALA A 231 24.70 -6.00 -8.49
C ALA A 231 24.30 -5.62 -9.93
N ALA A 232 25.27 -5.22 -10.74
CA ALA A 232 25.06 -5.06 -12.17
C ALA A 232 24.52 -6.37 -12.79
N GLY A 233 23.42 -6.26 -13.54
CA GLY A 233 22.70 -7.38 -14.14
C GLY A 233 21.68 -8.06 -13.24
N GLU A 234 21.62 -7.75 -11.94
CA GLU A 234 20.61 -8.26 -11.02
C GLU A 234 19.22 -7.67 -11.34
N GLU A 235 18.18 -8.48 -11.19
CA GLU A 235 16.79 -8.05 -11.36
C GLU A 235 16.35 -7.16 -10.19
N VAL A 236 15.70 -6.05 -10.52
CA VAL A 236 15.03 -5.18 -9.55
C VAL A 236 13.65 -5.77 -9.26
N THR A 237 13.33 -5.95 -7.99
CA THR A 237 12.05 -6.50 -7.53
C THR A 237 11.49 -5.74 -6.34
N HIS A 238 10.17 -5.60 -6.27
CA HIS A 238 9.46 -5.10 -5.09
C HIS A 238 8.47 -6.14 -4.56
N ALA A 239 7.97 -5.96 -3.33
CA ALA A 239 6.89 -6.79 -2.82
C ALA A 239 5.55 -6.24 -3.33
N TYR A 240 4.67 -7.12 -3.81
CA TYR A 240 3.33 -6.75 -4.33
C TYR A 240 2.29 -6.68 -3.22
N MET A 241 2.69 -7.10 -2.03
CA MET A 241 1.85 -7.27 -0.86
C MET A 241 2.73 -7.16 0.38
N ASP A 242 2.10 -7.05 1.54
CA ASP A 242 2.83 -7.09 2.79
C ASP A 242 3.48 -8.48 2.99
N VAL A 243 4.79 -8.46 3.22
CA VAL A 243 5.58 -9.67 3.47
C VAL A 243 5.35 -10.25 4.88
N ALA A 244 4.54 -9.56 5.70
CA ALA A 244 4.00 -10.03 6.95
C ALA A 244 2.93 -11.11 6.83
N ILE A 245 2.23 -11.12 5.71
CA ILE A 245 1.22 -12.14 5.41
C ILE A 245 1.91 -13.52 5.44
N PRO A 246 1.33 -14.57 6.06
CA PRO A 246 1.95 -15.89 6.13
C PRO A 246 2.28 -16.48 4.75
N ALA A 247 3.34 -17.29 4.66
CA ALA A 247 3.86 -17.78 3.38
C ALA A 247 2.82 -18.55 2.55
N THR A 248 1.95 -19.34 3.20
CA THR A 248 0.86 -20.07 2.57
C THR A 248 -0.17 -19.13 1.93
N LYS A 249 -0.55 -18.08 2.67
CA LYS A 249 -1.48 -17.04 2.23
C LYS A 249 -0.88 -16.17 1.12
N ARG A 250 0.38 -15.74 1.22
CA ARG A 250 1.09 -15.02 0.14
C ARG A 250 1.06 -15.79 -1.17
N ARG A 251 1.42 -17.08 -1.16
CA ARG A 251 1.40 -17.91 -2.39
C ARG A 251 0.00 -18.02 -2.99
N ARG A 252 -1.03 -18.18 -2.16
CA ARG A 252 -2.43 -18.23 -2.61
C ARG A 252 -2.87 -16.92 -3.23
N GLU A 253 -2.58 -15.80 -2.58
CA GLU A 253 -2.96 -14.46 -3.06
C GLU A 253 -2.21 -14.08 -4.33
N LEU A 254 -0.90 -14.38 -4.44
CA LEU A 254 -0.14 -14.19 -5.67
C LEU A 254 -0.71 -15.01 -6.83
N GLN A 255 -1.09 -16.27 -6.58
CA GLN A 255 -1.72 -17.10 -7.60
C GLN A 255 -3.12 -16.60 -7.98
N ALA A 256 -3.91 -16.13 -7.01
CA ALA A 256 -5.27 -15.67 -7.23
C ALA A 256 -5.31 -14.34 -7.99
N GLN A 257 -4.49 -13.37 -7.58
CA GLN A 257 -4.51 -12.02 -8.12
C GLN A 257 -3.56 -11.83 -9.30
N TYR A 258 -2.34 -12.39 -9.25
CA TYR A 258 -1.28 -12.16 -10.25
C TYR A 258 -0.99 -13.39 -11.12
N HIS A 259 -1.64 -14.52 -10.85
CA HIS A 259 -1.61 -15.75 -11.65
C HIS A 259 -0.23 -16.39 -11.82
N PHE A 260 0.67 -16.23 -10.84
CA PHE A 260 1.97 -16.90 -10.81
C PHE A 260 2.29 -17.49 -9.43
N GLY A 261 3.13 -18.53 -9.42
CA GLY A 261 3.74 -19.08 -8.22
C GLY A 261 5.10 -18.46 -7.95
N CYS A 262 5.27 -17.81 -6.80
CA CYS A 262 6.55 -17.17 -6.45
C CYS A 262 7.64 -18.18 -6.12
N THR A 263 8.81 -18.01 -6.75
CA THR A 263 10.01 -18.86 -6.61
C THR A 263 11.20 -18.10 -6.02
N CYS A 264 10.97 -16.95 -5.37
CA CYS A 264 12.04 -16.18 -4.73
C CYS A 264 12.70 -16.93 -3.57
N ALA A 265 13.90 -16.46 -3.15
CA ALA A 265 14.70 -17.08 -2.10
C ALA A 265 13.90 -17.35 -0.81
N ARG A 266 13.07 -16.40 -0.36
CA ARG A 266 12.21 -16.56 0.82
C ARG A 266 11.11 -17.61 0.62
N CYS A 267 10.56 -17.75 -0.58
CA CYS A 267 9.55 -18.77 -0.87
C CYS A 267 10.16 -20.17 -1.02
N THR A 268 11.40 -20.29 -1.50
CA THR A 268 12.13 -21.55 -1.66
C THR A 268 12.85 -21.98 -0.37
N SER A 269 13.20 -21.02 0.48
CA SER A 269 13.89 -21.22 1.76
C SER A 269 13.20 -20.37 2.82
N PRO A 270 12.08 -20.87 3.39
CA PRO A 270 11.31 -20.15 4.40
C PRO A 270 12.16 -19.75 5.60
N THR A 271 11.96 -18.53 6.11
CA THR A 271 12.59 -18.08 7.35
C THR A 271 11.96 -18.75 8.57
N SER A 272 12.58 -18.61 9.74
CA SER A 272 11.96 -19.04 11.01
C SER A 272 10.60 -18.39 11.21
N PHE A 273 10.46 -17.09 10.89
CA PHE A 273 9.18 -16.38 10.93
C PHE A 273 8.14 -17.01 10.00
N ASP A 274 8.48 -17.30 8.74
CA ASP A 274 7.54 -17.88 7.78
C ASP A 274 6.98 -19.24 8.26
N VAL A 275 7.72 -19.98 9.09
CA VAL A 275 7.29 -21.25 9.69
C VAL A 275 6.31 -21.04 10.84
N VAL A 276 6.44 -19.95 11.61
CA VAL A 276 5.65 -19.74 12.84
C VAL A 276 4.56 -18.67 12.73
N SER A 277 4.53 -17.92 11.63
CA SER A 277 3.61 -16.79 11.40
C SER A 277 2.13 -17.18 11.37
N ASP A 278 1.81 -18.44 11.06
CA ASP A 278 0.46 -19.02 11.10
C ASP A 278 0.38 -20.25 12.03
N ALA A 279 1.36 -20.41 12.92
CA ALA A 279 1.47 -21.57 13.79
C ALA A 279 0.72 -21.42 15.13
N GLY A 280 0.39 -22.57 15.72
CA GLY A 280 -0.07 -22.69 17.10
C GLY A 280 1.06 -22.41 18.10
N LYS A 281 0.72 -22.39 19.39
CA LYS A 281 1.61 -21.98 20.50
C LYS A 281 2.99 -22.63 20.49
N ASP A 282 3.06 -23.91 20.14
CA ASP A 282 4.30 -24.68 20.15
C ASP A 282 5.10 -24.58 18.83
N GLY A 283 4.69 -23.69 17.91
CA GLY A 283 5.29 -23.53 16.58
C GLY A 283 4.85 -24.59 15.56
N GLY A 284 4.00 -25.54 15.96
CA GLY A 284 3.38 -26.52 15.08
C GLY A 284 2.05 -26.04 14.47
N PRO A 285 1.38 -26.89 13.66
CA PRO A 285 0.06 -26.58 13.13
C PRO A 285 -0.95 -26.28 14.23
N ILE A 286 -1.83 -25.31 14.00
CA ILE A 286 -2.98 -25.06 14.89
C ILE A 286 -3.83 -26.34 14.92
N ALA A 287 -4.16 -26.82 16.12
CA ALA A 287 -4.96 -28.03 16.29
C ALA A 287 -6.26 -27.97 15.45
N THR A 288 -6.57 -29.06 14.74
CA THR A 288 -7.70 -29.09 13.79
C THR A 288 -9.04 -28.89 14.50
N GLY A 289 -9.82 -27.92 14.03
CA GLY A 289 -11.06 -27.44 14.66
C GLY A 289 -10.78 -26.14 15.40
N ALA A 290 -11.36 -25.02 14.94
CA ALA A 290 -11.15 -23.72 15.58
C ALA A 290 -11.49 -23.85 17.07
N SER A 291 -10.48 -23.68 17.94
CA SER A 291 -10.71 -23.63 19.38
C SER A 291 -11.84 -22.62 19.64
N PRO A 292 -12.86 -22.94 20.46
CA PRO A 292 -13.89 -21.98 20.84
C PRO A 292 -13.31 -20.63 21.31
N ASP A 293 -12.12 -20.67 21.93
CA ASP A 293 -11.35 -19.49 22.33
C ASP A 293 -10.88 -18.65 21.14
N LEU A 294 -10.36 -19.26 20.08
CA LEU A 294 -9.94 -18.55 18.87
C LEU A 294 -11.14 -17.97 18.13
N ALA A 295 -12.24 -18.71 18.05
CA ALA A 295 -13.49 -18.20 17.47
C ALA A 295 -14.03 -16.99 18.28
N ARG A 296 -14.00 -17.08 19.62
CA ARG A 296 -14.36 -15.99 20.52
C ARG A 296 -13.43 -14.79 20.35
N ALA A 297 -12.12 -14.99 20.25
CA ALA A 297 -11.15 -13.93 20.02
C ALA A 297 -11.46 -13.16 18.73
N THR A 298 -11.73 -13.87 17.63
CA THR A 298 -12.13 -13.26 16.35
C THR A 298 -13.41 -12.44 16.48
N GLN A 299 -14.42 -12.93 17.21
CA GLN A 299 -15.64 -12.18 17.46
C GLN A 299 -15.41 -10.91 18.30
N LEU A 300 -14.54 -10.98 19.31
CA LEU A 300 -14.18 -9.85 20.16
C LEU A 300 -13.46 -8.75 19.36
N VAL A 301 -12.49 -9.13 18.51
CA VAL A 301 -11.79 -8.19 17.62
C VAL A 301 -12.78 -7.49 16.69
N ALA A 302 -13.68 -8.25 16.05
CA ALA A 302 -14.71 -7.67 15.17
C ALA A 302 -15.68 -6.74 15.93
N ALA A 303 -16.08 -7.11 17.15
CA ALA A 303 -16.96 -6.30 17.97
C ALA A 303 -16.31 -4.99 18.46
N ALA A 304 -14.98 -4.96 18.60
CA ALA A 304 -14.24 -3.78 19.06
C ALA A 304 -14.19 -2.64 18.03
N VAL A 305 -14.35 -2.91 16.74
CA VAL A 305 -14.23 -1.93 15.65
C VAL A 305 -15.12 -0.69 15.82
N PRO A 306 -16.44 -0.82 16.09
CA PRO A 306 -17.32 0.34 16.28
C PRO A 306 -17.32 0.92 17.71
N MET A 307 -16.56 0.36 18.64
CA MET A 307 -16.64 0.72 20.06
C MET A 307 -15.85 1.99 20.38
N ALA A 308 -16.21 2.64 21.50
CA ALA A 308 -15.36 3.67 22.08
C ALA A 308 -14.03 3.06 22.57
N PRO A 309 -12.92 3.83 22.59
CA PRO A 309 -11.59 3.28 22.86
C PRO A 309 -11.49 2.43 24.13
N GLN A 310 -12.06 2.89 25.25
CA GLN A 310 -12.01 2.16 26.52
C GLN A 310 -12.75 0.82 26.48
N GLU A 311 -13.88 0.74 25.78
CA GLU A 311 -14.65 -0.50 25.61
C GLU A 311 -13.93 -1.47 24.66
N ALA A 312 -13.41 -0.94 23.55
CA ALA A 312 -12.61 -1.70 22.60
C ALA A 312 -11.39 -2.35 23.26
N ILE A 313 -10.67 -1.61 24.12
CA ILE A 313 -9.51 -2.12 24.87
C ILE A 313 -9.88 -3.34 25.71
N VAL A 314 -11.05 -3.36 26.37
CA VAL A 314 -11.48 -4.51 27.18
C VAL A 314 -11.63 -5.76 26.30
N CYS A 315 -12.35 -5.65 25.19
CA CYS A 315 -12.55 -6.76 24.26
C CYS A 315 -11.24 -7.25 23.64
N LEU A 316 -10.37 -6.32 23.25
CA LEU A 316 -9.09 -6.64 22.62
C LEU A 316 -8.12 -7.30 23.60
N ARG A 317 -8.09 -6.90 24.87
CA ARG A 317 -7.27 -7.57 25.89
C ARG A 317 -7.73 -9.01 26.13
N GLU A 318 -9.04 -9.26 26.19
CA GLU A 318 -9.58 -10.62 26.27
C GLU A 318 -9.18 -11.44 25.04
N ALA A 319 -9.33 -10.87 23.83
CA ALA A 319 -8.90 -11.52 22.59
C ALA A 319 -7.40 -11.85 22.57
N LEU A 320 -6.54 -10.95 23.09
CA LEU A 320 -5.10 -11.17 23.16
C LEU A 320 -4.76 -12.35 24.09
N VAL A 321 -5.40 -12.45 25.25
CA VAL A 321 -5.24 -13.58 26.18
C VAL A 321 -5.62 -14.88 25.50
N LEU A 322 -6.77 -14.91 24.83
CA LEU A 322 -7.22 -16.11 24.10
C LEU A 322 -6.26 -16.48 22.96
N ARG A 323 -5.79 -15.52 22.16
CA ARG A 323 -4.84 -15.81 21.07
C ARG A 323 -3.49 -16.28 21.59
N THR A 324 -2.91 -15.63 22.59
CA THR A 324 -1.60 -16.03 23.17
C THR A 324 -1.64 -17.33 23.96
N ALA A 325 -2.84 -17.80 24.37
CA ALA A 325 -3.01 -19.11 24.95
C ALA A 325 -2.85 -20.25 23.92
N HIS A 326 -3.12 -19.98 22.63
CA HIS A 326 -3.23 -21.01 21.59
C HIS A 326 -2.28 -20.80 20.39
N LEU A 327 -1.79 -19.60 20.16
CA LEU A 327 -0.98 -19.21 18.99
C LEU A 327 0.45 -18.87 19.39
N HIS A 328 1.37 -19.03 18.44
CA HIS A 328 2.75 -18.61 18.62
C HIS A 328 2.84 -17.09 18.83
N ALA A 329 3.83 -16.62 19.59
CA ALA A 329 4.00 -15.18 19.85
C ALA A 329 4.23 -14.35 18.56
N LEU A 330 4.79 -14.98 17.53
CA LEU A 330 5.00 -14.41 16.20
C LEU A 330 3.85 -14.70 15.21
N ASN A 331 2.70 -15.18 15.69
CA ASN A 331 1.55 -15.43 14.83
C ASN A 331 0.91 -14.09 14.40
N VAL A 332 0.53 -13.96 13.13
CA VAL A 332 -0.06 -12.73 12.57
C VAL A 332 -1.35 -12.30 13.27
N ASP A 333 -2.14 -13.25 13.78
CA ASP A 333 -3.36 -12.95 14.52
C ASP A 333 -3.00 -12.36 15.90
N VAL A 334 -1.87 -12.73 16.51
CA VAL A 334 -1.41 -12.06 17.74
C VAL A 334 -1.01 -10.61 17.43
N LEU A 335 -0.30 -10.39 16.32
CA LEU A 335 0.05 -9.04 15.87
C LEU A 335 -1.20 -8.18 15.62
N GLU A 336 -2.24 -8.73 14.96
CA GLU A 336 -3.47 -8.01 14.65
C GLU A 336 -4.09 -7.40 15.93
N VAL A 337 -4.16 -8.16 17.02
CA VAL A 337 -4.71 -7.65 18.29
C VAL A 337 -3.82 -6.56 18.88
N HIS A 338 -2.49 -6.74 18.86
CA HIS A 338 -1.58 -5.70 19.32
C HIS A 338 -1.69 -4.42 18.50
N SER A 339 -1.85 -4.52 17.17
CA SER A 339 -2.05 -3.37 16.30
C SER A 339 -3.33 -2.61 16.67
N HIS A 340 -4.44 -3.32 16.87
CA HIS A 340 -5.69 -2.70 17.32
C HIS A 340 -5.56 -2.09 18.73
N LEU A 341 -4.92 -2.79 19.68
CA LEU A 341 -4.68 -2.27 21.02
C LEU A 341 -3.86 -0.98 21.00
N LEU A 342 -2.78 -0.94 20.22
CA LEU A 342 -1.94 0.25 20.07
C LEU A 342 -2.77 1.45 19.61
N THR A 343 -3.59 1.28 18.57
CA THR A 343 -4.50 2.34 18.10
C THR A 343 -5.45 2.81 19.20
N GLN A 344 -6.07 1.88 19.95
CA GLN A 344 -7.02 2.25 20.99
C GLN A 344 -6.35 2.89 22.21
N TYR A 345 -5.15 2.45 22.61
CA TYR A 345 -4.39 3.07 23.70
C TYR A 345 -3.97 4.49 23.34
N LEU A 346 -3.49 4.73 22.12
CA LEU A 346 -3.19 6.07 21.63
C LEU A 346 -4.45 6.97 21.64
N ALA A 347 -5.58 6.46 21.16
CA ALA A 347 -6.86 7.18 21.19
C ALA A 347 -7.34 7.50 22.62
N ALA A 348 -7.11 6.56 23.56
CA ALA A 348 -7.41 6.72 24.98
C ALA A 348 -6.37 7.57 25.73
N ARG A 349 -5.27 7.98 25.08
CA ARG A 349 -4.12 8.67 25.68
C ARG A 349 -3.44 7.89 26.81
N ASP A 350 -3.52 6.56 26.74
CA ASP A 350 -2.84 5.63 27.64
C ASP A 350 -1.47 5.27 27.05
N PHE A 351 -0.52 6.20 27.19
CA PHE A 351 0.78 6.10 26.51
C PHE A 351 1.65 4.98 27.08
N GLU A 352 1.49 4.62 28.36
CA GLU A 352 2.28 3.55 28.98
C GLU A 352 1.93 2.19 28.36
N ASN A 353 0.64 1.85 28.29
CA ASN A 353 0.22 0.62 27.62
C ASN A 353 0.44 0.67 26.10
N ALA A 354 0.36 1.85 25.47
CA ALA A 354 0.73 2.02 24.07
C ALA A 354 2.21 1.67 23.83
N ARG A 355 3.13 2.17 24.68
CA ARG A 355 4.56 1.85 24.61
C ARG A 355 4.80 0.36 24.77
N ASP A 356 4.23 -0.25 25.81
CA ASP A 356 4.43 -1.69 26.08
C ASP A 356 3.89 -2.56 24.95
N THR A 357 2.75 -2.18 24.37
CA THR A 357 2.19 -2.83 23.18
C THR A 357 3.09 -2.68 21.97
N ALA A 358 3.59 -1.46 21.70
CA ALA A 358 4.53 -1.21 20.61
C ALA A 358 5.85 -1.99 20.79
N GLN A 359 6.35 -2.12 22.02
CA GLN A 359 7.52 -2.92 22.32
C GLN A 359 7.28 -4.42 22.08
N ALA A 360 6.11 -4.94 22.43
CA ALA A 360 5.74 -6.33 22.13
C ALA A 360 5.69 -6.60 20.61
N MET A 361 5.11 -5.66 19.85
CA MET A 361 5.07 -5.73 18.38
C MET A 361 6.47 -5.70 17.74
N TRP A 362 7.46 -5.04 18.36
CA TRP A 362 8.81 -4.97 17.80
C TRP A 362 9.43 -6.36 17.58
N THR A 363 9.22 -7.29 18.51
CA THR A 363 9.70 -8.69 18.38
C THR A 363 9.19 -9.34 17.09
N PHE A 364 7.95 -9.04 16.70
CA PHE A 364 7.35 -9.52 15.46
C PHE A 364 7.97 -8.82 14.23
N TYR A 365 8.08 -7.48 14.29
CA TYR A 365 8.63 -6.69 13.19
C TYR A 365 10.09 -7.06 12.90
N GLU A 366 10.90 -7.24 13.93
CA GLU A 366 12.32 -7.62 13.82
C GLU A 366 12.50 -9.01 13.19
N ALA A 367 11.63 -9.97 13.52
CA ALA A 367 11.71 -11.32 12.98
C ALA A 367 11.28 -11.42 11.50
N MET A 368 10.43 -10.49 11.06
CA MET A 368 9.68 -10.60 9.81
C MET A 368 10.16 -9.68 8.71
N TYR A 369 10.39 -8.40 9.06
CA TYR A 369 10.77 -7.39 8.10
C TYR A 369 12.30 -7.36 7.94
N PRO A 370 12.81 -7.25 6.70
CA PRO A 370 14.22 -6.96 6.49
C PRO A 370 14.66 -5.70 7.27
N THR A 371 15.93 -5.64 7.67
CA THR A 371 16.51 -4.54 8.49
C THR A 371 16.41 -3.14 7.87
N THR A 372 15.96 -3.02 6.62
CA THR A 372 15.77 -1.75 5.90
C THR A 372 14.34 -1.55 5.41
N HIS A 373 13.37 -2.35 5.88
CA HIS A 373 11.98 -2.23 5.48
C HIS A 373 11.29 -1.00 6.10
N ALA A 374 10.45 -0.31 5.34
CA ALA A 374 9.83 0.93 5.77
C ALA A 374 8.92 0.76 7.01
N MET A 375 8.14 -0.33 7.08
CA MET A 375 7.32 -0.64 8.27
C MET A 375 8.15 -0.80 9.55
N ALA A 376 9.35 -1.38 9.47
CA ALA A 376 10.25 -1.46 10.63
C ALA A 376 10.73 -0.06 11.07
N GLY A 377 11.10 0.79 10.11
CA GLY A 377 11.48 2.16 10.39
C GLY A 377 10.36 3.00 11.01
N LEU A 378 9.14 2.88 10.50
CA LEU A 378 7.95 3.57 11.04
C LEU A 378 7.57 3.05 12.43
N HIS A 379 7.68 1.75 12.68
CA HIS A 379 7.42 1.18 14.00
C HIS A 379 8.43 1.67 15.05
N LEU A 380 9.72 1.67 14.70
CA LEU A 380 10.76 2.23 15.56
C LEU A 380 10.60 3.73 15.80
N TYR A 381 10.10 4.47 14.82
CA TYR A 381 9.74 5.87 15.00
C TYR A 381 8.64 6.02 16.06
N THR A 382 7.53 5.28 15.93
CA THR A 382 6.42 5.29 16.89
C THR A 382 6.89 4.87 18.29
N LEU A 383 7.68 3.80 18.41
CA LEU A 383 8.19 3.32 19.69
C LEU A 383 9.13 4.34 20.34
N GLY A 384 10.07 4.89 19.57
CA GLY A 384 11.00 5.91 20.07
C GLY A 384 10.32 7.21 20.49
N ASP A 385 9.27 7.63 19.77
CA ASP A 385 8.47 8.80 20.13
C ASP A 385 7.67 8.58 21.42
N LEU A 386 7.08 7.39 21.59
CA LEU A 386 6.42 7.01 22.84
C LEU A 386 7.41 7.02 24.02
N GLU A 387 8.55 6.34 23.88
CA GLU A 387 9.57 6.26 24.93
C GLU A 387 10.14 7.63 25.34
N ALA A 388 10.19 8.59 24.43
CA ALA A 388 10.70 9.94 24.71
C ALA A 388 9.91 10.67 25.81
N GLN A 389 8.70 10.22 26.14
CA GLN A 389 7.87 10.80 27.19
C GLN A 389 8.40 10.53 28.61
N TRP A 390 9.33 9.57 28.77
CA TRP A 390 9.86 9.16 30.07
C TRP A 390 11.37 9.38 30.17
N PRO A 391 11.87 10.13 31.18
CA PRO A 391 13.29 10.38 31.37
C PRO A 391 14.17 9.12 31.43
N GLU A 392 13.67 8.05 32.04
CA GLU A 392 14.35 6.77 32.17
C GLU A 392 14.52 6.02 30.83
N HIS A 393 13.74 6.38 29.80
CA HIS A 393 13.75 5.74 28.48
C HIS A 393 14.40 6.62 27.39
N VAL A 394 14.96 7.78 27.73
CA VAL A 394 15.61 8.68 26.75
C VAL A 394 16.72 7.96 25.96
N GLY A 395 17.47 7.06 26.61
CA GLY A 395 18.53 6.28 25.95
C GLY A 395 17.99 5.27 24.92
N THR A 396 16.91 4.56 25.24
CA THR A 396 16.28 3.59 24.31
C THR A 396 15.56 4.33 23.19
N SER A 397 14.82 5.40 23.53
CA SER A 397 14.19 6.31 22.57
C SER A 397 15.18 6.82 21.53
N ARG A 398 16.34 7.33 21.97
CA ARG A 398 17.39 7.84 21.08
C ARG A 398 17.90 6.74 20.14
N THR A 399 18.05 5.52 20.62
CA THR A 399 18.49 4.36 19.83
C THR A 399 17.45 4.00 18.76
N HIS A 400 16.18 3.87 19.14
CA HIS A 400 15.10 3.57 18.20
C HIS A 400 14.92 4.68 17.15
N LEU A 401 14.94 5.94 17.54
CA LEU A 401 14.81 7.07 16.60
C LEU A 401 16.00 7.19 15.65
N GLN A 402 17.23 6.87 16.10
CA GLN A 402 18.40 6.83 15.22
C GLN A 402 18.27 5.73 14.16
N GLU A 403 17.78 4.55 14.56
CA GLU A 403 17.58 3.44 13.64
C GLU A 403 16.41 3.67 12.69
N ALA A 404 15.29 4.22 13.20
CA ALA A 404 14.19 4.71 12.38
C ALA A 404 14.67 5.70 11.33
N ARG A 405 15.49 6.69 11.71
CA ARG A 405 16.09 7.64 10.77
C ARG A 405 16.96 6.94 9.73
N ARG A 406 17.80 5.98 10.12
CA ARG A 406 18.66 5.23 9.19
C ARG A 406 17.80 4.50 8.14
N ILE A 407 16.76 3.79 8.57
CA ILE A 407 15.86 3.03 7.70
C ILE A 407 15.05 3.96 6.82
N LEU A 408 14.41 4.99 7.37
CA LEU A 408 13.55 5.91 6.62
C LEU A 408 14.35 6.79 5.64
N THR A 409 15.62 7.06 5.93
CA THR A 409 16.53 7.69 4.96
C THR A 409 16.72 6.81 3.72
N ILE A 410 16.80 5.49 3.89
CA ILE A 410 16.93 4.53 2.78
C ILE A 410 15.60 4.42 2.01
N THR A 411 14.48 4.29 2.71
CA THR A 411 13.18 3.97 2.09
C THR A 411 12.44 5.18 1.54
N HIS A 412 12.56 6.35 2.18
CA HIS A 412 11.88 7.58 1.77
C HIS A 412 12.84 8.58 1.11
N GLY A 413 14.11 8.57 1.52
CA GLY A 413 15.15 9.49 1.02
C GLY A 413 15.52 10.58 2.02
N VAL A 414 16.73 11.11 1.88
CA VAL A 414 17.31 12.14 2.77
C VAL A 414 16.49 13.43 2.85
N ASP A 415 15.83 13.80 1.76
CA ASP A 415 15.07 15.05 1.63
C ASP A 415 13.59 14.90 2.05
N HIS A 416 13.20 13.72 2.56
CA HIS A 416 11.82 13.45 2.90
C HIS A 416 11.43 14.17 4.22
N PRO A 417 10.24 14.81 4.30
CA PRO A 417 9.81 15.54 5.50
C PRO A 417 9.89 14.74 6.81
N LEU A 418 9.49 13.46 6.80
CA LEU A 418 9.64 12.56 7.96
C LEU A 418 11.09 12.44 8.44
N VAL A 419 12.05 12.36 7.52
CA VAL A 419 13.48 12.21 7.84
C VAL A 419 14.03 13.50 8.44
N HIS A 420 13.63 14.65 7.91
CA HIS A 420 13.99 15.95 8.49
C HIS A 420 13.37 16.17 9.89
N GLY A 421 12.12 15.76 10.08
CA GLY A 421 11.45 15.79 11.38
C GLY A 421 12.20 14.96 12.42
N LEU A 422 12.54 13.72 12.06
CA LEU A 422 13.36 12.82 12.88
C LEU A 422 14.73 13.39 13.21
N GLN A 423 15.41 13.97 12.23
CA GLN A 423 16.72 14.60 12.46
C GLN A 423 16.62 15.78 13.44
N SER A 424 15.57 16.59 13.32
CA SER A 424 15.32 17.72 14.23
C SER A 424 15.03 17.23 15.65
N ALA A 425 14.15 16.23 15.80
CA ALA A 425 13.82 15.64 17.09
C ALA A 425 15.09 15.12 17.80
N LEU A 426 15.89 14.31 17.11
CA LEU A 426 17.15 13.75 17.62
C LEU A 426 18.17 14.81 18.05
N ALA A 427 18.22 15.96 17.37
CA ALA A 427 19.12 17.06 17.70
C ALA A 427 18.72 17.79 18.99
N THR A 428 17.43 17.76 19.33
CA THR A 428 16.87 18.42 20.53
C THR A 428 16.73 17.49 21.74
N MET A 429 16.96 16.19 21.58
CA MET A 429 16.87 15.24 22.69
C MET A 429 17.96 15.49 23.75
N PRO A 430 17.60 15.39 25.04
CA PRO A 430 18.52 15.61 26.15
C PRO A 430 19.66 14.59 26.25
#